data_AF-A0A9W8Q8F3-F1
#
_entry.id   AF-A0A9W8Q8F3-F1
#
_cell.length_a   1.000
_cell.length_b   1.000
_cell.length_c   1.000
_cell.angle_alpha   90.00
_cell.angle_beta   90.00
_cell.angle_gamma   90.00
#
_symmetry.space_group_name_H-M   'P 1'
#
loop_
_entity.id
_entity.type
_entity.pdbx_description
1 polymer ?
#
loop_
_entity_poly.entity_id
_entity_poly.type
_entity_poly.pdbx_seq_one_letter_code
_entity_poly.pdbx_strand_id
1 'polypeptide(L)'
;MAPSTVDLLFLTFNCAKALINTTVFANHLEGAFGRNATDLPDLVVLSLQEVAPLSYAFIGDYFLRPYIERFSTAVNQAASQHALKHGMADPASSDSERAAQQTHYELLKSKNVGYTAILLFAKDSSRIRDIKEAEVGFGAADMGNKGAVGLRTVYDAGESGSAEMTFVATHLAAMEWNLPRRNANWASIMRCMTFGDPLPLLEMIRGGSPDVGAEAEGVGLLQGENRPDTNALQKQLHELSLFKPTAHLFVGGDLNYRISTSSPPPDAAFPSLDAESDNYYPKFFELDQLTREKAAGRTLHGLTEAPVHFPPTYKYDVLETGGKDDDDIGPVPWKFAPHRYPGWTDRVLYLDLPSWAFSKQGSGSMKVHAYDALPLMRTSDHRPVFLRIEAPLLSPSALLPTVASLATSTDPRVRLPTELDPEAWERRVAARRRELLVGWSMFLWSTKEGASILATFLIASIGGYWVYRSV
;
A
#
# COMPACT_ATOMS: atom_id res chain seq x y z
N MET A 1 4.62 18.50 -26.48
CA MET A 1 3.50 18.93 -25.63
C MET A 1 3.82 18.44 -24.23
N ALA A 2 3.67 19.29 -23.22
CA ALA A 2 3.87 18.85 -21.85
C ALA A 2 2.75 17.84 -21.47
N PRO A 3 3.06 16.81 -20.66
CA PRO A 3 2.11 15.74 -20.37
C PRO A 3 0.87 16.31 -19.66
N SER A 4 -0.32 15.82 -20.00
CA SER A 4 -1.59 16.20 -19.37
C SER A 4 -2.02 15.24 -18.26
N THR A 5 -1.25 14.17 -18.07
CA THR A 5 -1.51 13.04 -17.17
C THR A 5 -0.19 12.56 -16.58
N VAL A 6 -0.25 11.85 -15.46
CA VAL A 6 0.84 11.10 -14.84
C VAL A 6 0.55 9.62 -15.06
N ASP A 7 1.44 8.89 -15.73
CA ASP A 7 1.32 7.43 -15.87
C ASP A 7 1.85 6.76 -14.60
N LEU A 8 0.96 6.06 -13.89
CA LEU A 8 1.24 5.41 -12.62
C LEU A 8 1.13 3.90 -12.77
N LEU A 9 2.16 3.18 -12.32
CA LEU A 9 2.07 1.77 -12.00
C LEU A 9 2.04 1.57 -10.48
N PHE A 10 0.90 1.10 -9.96
CA PHE A 10 0.75 0.70 -8.57
C PHE A 10 0.72 -0.82 -8.47
N LEU A 11 1.71 -1.42 -7.83
CA LEU A 11 1.81 -2.87 -7.63
C LEU A 11 1.67 -3.20 -6.15
N THR A 12 0.94 -4.27 -5.82
CA THR A 12 0.88 -4.87 -4.49
C THR A 12 1.42 -6.29 -4.50
N PHE A 13 2.15 -6.67 -3.45
CA PHE A 13 2.70 -8.02 -3.31
C PHE A 13 2.91 -8.40 -1.83
N ASN A 14 2.32 -9.53 -1.42
CA ASN A 14 2.70 -10.20 -0.19
C ASN A 14 3.96 -11.04 -0.43
N CYS A 15 5.08 -10.63 0.17
CA CYS A 15 6.41 -11.17 -0.06
C CYS A 15 6.72 -12.43 0.77
N ALA A 16 5.80 -12.89 1.63
CA ALA A 16 5.98 -14.05 2.52
C ALA A 16 7.30 -14.02 3.32
N LYS A 17 7.80 -12.82 3.65
CA LYS A 17 9.03 -12.54 4.43
C LYS A 17 10.30 -12.98 3.72
N ALA A 18 10.23 -13.24 2.42
CA ALA A 18 11.33 -13.72 1.61
C ALA A 18 11.97 -12.59 0.79
N LEU A 19 13.26 -12.75 0.52
CA LEU A 19 13.96 -11.93 -0.47
C LEU A 19 13.49 -12.36 -1.86
N ILE A 20 13.13 -11.41 -2.72
CA ILE A 20 12.77 -11.71 -4.11
C ILE A 20 14.01 -12.09 -4.93
N ASN A 21 13.81 -12.94 -5.93
CA ASN A 21 14.74 -13.03 -7.06
C ASN A 21 14.53 -11.79 -7.95
N THR A 22 15.56 -10.95 -8.08
CA THR A 22 15.46 -9.68 -8.81
C THR A 22 15.29 -9.88 -10.30
N THR A 23 15.98 -10.86 -10.89
CA THR A 23 15.91 -11.19 -12.31
C THR A 23 14.52 -11.66 -12.70
N VAL A 24 13.96 -12.63 -11.94
CA VAL A 24 12.62 -13.16 -12.20
C VAL A 24 11.55 -12.08 -11.99
N PHE A 25 11.63 -11.31 -10.90
CA PHE A 25 10.68 -10.23 -10.65
C PHE A 25 10.75 -9.15 -11.73
N ALA A 26 11.96 -8.75 -12.15
CA ALA A 26 12.17 -7.76 -13.20
C ALA A 26 11.52 -8.19 -14.52
N ASN A 27 11.71 -9.45 -14.94
CA ASN A 27 11.10 -9.98 -16.15
C ASN A 27 9.56 -9.94 -16.09
N HIS A 28 8.96 -10.27 -14.94
CA HIS A 28 7.51 -10.17 -14.77
C HIS A 28 7.04 -8.70 -14.79
N LEU A 29 7.77 -7.81 -14.12
CA LEU A 29 7.44 -6.38 -14.03
C LEU A 29 7.58 -5.67 -15.39
N GLU A 30 8.56 -6.05 -16.21
CA GLU A 30 8.73 -5.51 -17.55
C GLU A 30 7.48 -5.74 -18.41
N GLY A 31 6.86 -6.93 -18.31
CA GLY A 31 5.59 -7.22 -18.97
C GLY A 31 4.46 -6.29 -18.54
N ALA A 32 4.46 -5.83 -17.28
CA ALA A 32 3.51 -4.82 -16.80
C ALA A 32 3.85 -3.41 -17.31
N PHE A 33 5.13 -3.07 -17.44
CA PHE A 33 5.58 -1.83 -18.11
C PHE A 33 5.27 -1.79 -19.61
N GLY A 34 5.09 -2.93 -20.28
CA GLY A 34 4.72 -2.96 -21.70
C GLY A 34 3.21 -2.97 -21.98
N ARG A 35 2.37 -3.21 -20.97
CA ARG A 35 0.96 -3.55 -21.22
C ARG A 35 0.13 -2.31 -21.60
N ASN A 36 -0.30 -2.28 -22.86
CA ASN A 36 -1.09 -1.20 -23.46
C ASN A 36 -0.43 0.19 -23.34
N ALA A 37 0.91 0.24 -23.40
CA ALA A 37 1.69 1.46 -23.39
C ALA A 37 3.02 1.31 -24.12
N THR A 38 3.62 2.43 -24.50
CA THR A 38 4.86 2.49 -25.29
C THR A 38 6.04 3.12 -24.55
N ASP A 39 5.81 3.68 -23.36
CA ASP A 39 6.85 4.29 -22.53
C ASP A 39 6.75 3.72 -21.10
N LEU A 40 7.81 3.93 -20.32
CA LEU A 40 7.88 3.64 -18.90
C LEU A 40 6.94 4.56 -18.09
N PRO A 41 6.28 4.05 -17.03
CA PRO A 41 5.48 4.86 -16.12
C PRO A 41 6.27 6.04 -15.52
N ASP A 42 5.63 7.17 -15.28
CA ASP A 42 6.25 8.29 -14.58
C ASP A 42 6.55 7.93 -13.12
N LEU A 43 5.63 7.19 -12.50
CA LEU A 43 5.69 6.76 -11.11
C LEU A 43 5.49 5.25 -10.99
N VAL A 44 6.28 4.63 -10.12
CA VAL A 44 6.09 3.23 -9.71
C VAL A 44 5.92 3.20 -8.19
N VAL A 45 4.78 2.68 -7.74
CA VAL A 45 4.47 2.53 -6.31
C VAL A 45 4.34 1.06 -5.98
N LEU A 46 5.11 0.58 -5.01
CA LEU A 46 5.03 -0.80 -4.52
C LEU A 46 4.43 -0.82 -3.11
N SER A 47 3.30 -1.49 -2.95
CA SER A 47 2.68 -1.84 -1.68
C SER A 47 3.07 -3.27 -1.30
N LEU A 48 3.94 -3.42 -0.32
CA LEU A 48 4.50 -4.72 0.06
C LEU A 48 3.94 -5.17 1.41
N GLN A 49 3.55 -6.44 1.51
CA GLN A 49 3.10 -7.05 2.76
C GLN A 49 4.01 -8.22 3.10
N GLU A 50 4.16 -8.51 4.40
CA GLU A 50 5.13 -9.51 4.87
C GLU A 50 6.51 -9.27 4.27
N VAL A 51 6.97 -8.02 4.22
CA VAL A 51 8.21 -7.66 3.50
C VAL A 51 9.45 -8.37 4.06
N ALA A 52 9.48 -8.62 5.37
CA ALA A 52 10.61 -9.20 6.09
C ALA A 52 10.12 -9.86 7.40
N PRO A 53 10.97 -10.62 8.12
CA PRO A 53 10.68 -11.08 9.48
C PRO A 53 10.24 -9.95 10.42
N LEU A 54 9.41 -10.26 11.42
CA LEU A 54 8.74 -9.20 12.22
C LEU A 54 9.73 -8.37 13.02
N SER A 55 10.74 -9.01 13.59
CA SER A 55 11.81 -8.34 14.33
C SER A 55 12.50 -7.29 13.45
N TYR A 56 12.79 -7.65 12.20
CA TYR A 56 13.47 -6.77 11.24
C TYR A 56 12.58 -5.59 10.88
N ALA A 57 11.30 -5.86 10.60
CA ALA A 57 10.33 -4.84 10.25
C ALA A 57 10.03 -3.87 11.42
N PHE A 58 10.03 -4.37 12.65
CA PHE A 58 9.90 -3.55 13.85
C PHE A 58 11.14 -2.69 14.11
N ILE A 59 12.35 -3.24 13.94
CA ILE A 59 13.59 -2.46 14.10
C ILE A 59 13.70 -1.37 13.01
N GLY A 60 13.39 -1.70 11.76
CA GLY A 60 13.29 -0.76 10.64
C GLY A 60 14.48 -0.79 9.67
N ASP A 61 14.85 0.38 9.17
CA ASP A 61 15.64 0.60 7.95
C ASP A 61 16.87 -0.28 7.77
N TYR A 62 17.69 -0.46 8.82
CA TYR A 62 18.93 -1.24 8.72
C TYR A 62 18.65 -2.69 8.29
N PHE A 63 17.65 -3.33 8.90
CA PHE A 63 17.30 -4.73 8.60
C PHE A 63 16.39 -4.87 7.38
N LEU A 64 15.68 -3.80 7.00
CA LEU A 64 14.82 -3.78 5.81
C LEU A 64 15.59 -3.49 4.52
N ARG A 65 16.75 -2.83 4.61
CA ARG A 65 17.57 -2.45 3.45
C ARG A 65 17.80 -3.59 2.45
N PRO A 66 18.21 -4.82 2.85
CA PRO A 66 18.43 -5.91 1.89
C PRO A 66 17.17 -6.33 1.13
N TYR A 67 15.98 -6.14 1.71
CA TYR A 67 14.71 -6.43 1.08
C TYR A 67 14.33 -5.32 0.10
N ILE A 68 14.45 -4.05 0.52
CA ILE A 68 14.10 -2.87 -0.27
C ILE A 68 15.01 -2.73 -1.49
N GLU A 69 16.33 -2.90 -1.33
CA GLU A 69 17.31 -2.75 -2.42
C GLU A 69 17.05 -3.73 -3.56
N ARG A 70 16.57 -4.95 -3.27
CA ARG A 70 16.20 -5.92 -4.30
C ARG A 70 15.04 -5.45 -5.16
N PHE A 71 14.04 -4.78 -4.59
CA PHE A 71 12.97 -4.18 -5.37
C PHE A 71 13.49 -3.02 -6.23
N SER A 72 14.38 -2.18 -5.70
CA SER A 72 15.02 -1.11 -6.48
C SER A 72 15.82 -1.65 -7.66
N THR A 73 16.59 -2.74 -7.45
CA THR A 73 17.30 -3.43 -8.52
C THR A 73 16.34 -4.00 -9.56
N ALA A 74 15.28 -4.70 -9.12
CA ALA A 74 14.35 -5.32 -10.04
C ALA A 74 13.53 -4.30 -10.87
N VAL A 75 13.13 -3.17 -10.28
CA VAL A 75 12.46 -2.06 -10.99
C VAL A 75 13.36 -1.49 -12.09
N ASN A 76 14.63 -1.22 -11.78
CA ASN A 76 15.57 -0.68 -12.77
C ASN A 76 15.94 -1.72 -13.84
N GLN A 77 16.12 -2.99 -13.47
CA GLN A 77 16.32 -4.08 -14.43
C GLN A 77 15.13 -4.21 -15.40
N ALA A 78 13.89 -4.16 -14.89
CA ALA A 78 12.69 -4.19 -15.73
C ALA A 78 12.63 -2.99 -16.68
N ALA A 79 13.02 -1.80 -16.21
CA ALA A 79 13.04 -0.59 -17.01
C ALA A 79 14.09 -0.66 -18.15
N SER A 80 15.30 -1.15 -17.86
CA SER A 80 16.34 -1.34 -18.87
C SER A 80 15.93 -2.39 -19.90
N GLN A 81 15.31 -3.49 -19.48
CA GLN A 81 14.76 -4.51 -20.38
C GLN A 81 13.68 -3.93 -21.32
N HIS A 82 12.77 -3.11 -20.77
CA HIS A 82 11.74 -2.44 -21.54
C HIS A 82 12.33 -1.49 -22.60
N ALA A 83 13.31 -0.67 -22.20
CA ALA A 83 14.00 0.27 -23.09
C ALA A 83 14.74 -0.44 -24.23
N LEU A 84 15.38 -1.58 -23.94
CA LEU A 84 16.04 -2.43 -24.93
C LEU A 84 15.04 -3.01 -25.95
N LYS A 85 13.90 -3.53 -25.49
CA LYS A 85 12.86 -4.09 -26.37
C LYS A 85 12.23 -3.07 -27.32
N HIS A 86 12.14 -1.81 -26.89
CA HIS A 86 11.52 -0.74 -27.68
C HIS A 86 12.53 0.09 -28.49
N GLY A 87 13.80 -0.34 -28.55
CA GLY A 87 14.84 0.37 -29.32
C GLY A 87 15.14 1.78 -28.80
N MET A 88 14.80 2.06 -27.53
CA MET A 88 15.05 3.34 -26.86
C MET A 88 16.44 3.36 -26.17
N ALA A 89 17.18 2.26 -26.24
CA ALA A 89 18.55 2.16 -25.73
C ALA A 89 19.54 2.75 -26.74
N ASP A 90 20.53 3.47 -26.22
CA ASP A 90 21.56 4.15 -27.03
C ASP A 90 22.47 3.10 -27.69
N PRO A 91 22.53 3.00 -29.04
CA PRO A 91 23.29 1.96 -29.75
C PRO A 91 24.82 2.05 -29.56
N ALA A 92 25.31 3.14 -28.95
CA ALA A 92 26.71 3.32 -28.59
C ALA A 92 27.13 2.59 -27.29
N SER A 93 26.20 2.01 -26.55
CA SER A 93 26.48 1.21 -25.36
C SER A 93 26.74 -0.26 -25.73
N SER A 94 27.83 -0.53 -26.45
CA SER A 94 28.22 -1.90 -26.85
C SER A 94 28.67 -2.81 -25.70
N ASP A 95 28.61 -2.33 -24.45
CA ASP A 95 28.86 -3.14 -23.25
C ASP A 95 27.53 -3.48 -22.61
N SER A 96 27.06 -4.73 -22.83
CA SER A 96 25.86 -5.29 -22.19
C SER A 96 25.84 -5.13 -20.66
N GLU A 97 27.01 -4.94 -20.04
CA GLU A 97 27.18 -4.67 -18.61
C GLU A 97 26.83 -3.22 -18.20
N ARG A 98 27.02 -2.22 -19.08
CA ARG A 98 26.70 -0.82 -18.79
C ARG A 98 25.20 -0.52 -18.92
N ALA A 99 24.52 -1.13 -19.89
CA ALA A 99 23.07 -1.00 -20.04
C ALA A 99 22.30 -1.59 -18.84
N ALA A 100 22.85 -2.61 -18.17
CA ALA A 100 22.29 -3.21 -16.96
C ALA A 100 22.45 -2.35 -15.69
N GLN A 101 23.24 -1.26 -15.74
CA GLN A 101 23.51 -0.36 -14.62
C GLN A 101 22.85 1.02 -14.77
N GLN A 102 22.07 1.24 -15.83
CA GLN A 102 21.38 2.50 -16.03
C GLN A 102 20.22 2.63 -15.05
N THR A 103 20.32 3.60 -14.13
CA THR A 103 19.23 3.93 -13.22
C THR A 103 18.15 4.71 -13.97
N HIS A 104 17.01 4.08 -14.21
CA HIS A 104 15.82 4.69 -14.80
C HIS A 104 14.86 5.25 -13.74
N TYR A 105 14.87 4.68 -12.54
CA TYR A 105 14.01 5.07 -11.43
C TYR A 105 14.81 5.31 -10.17
N GLU A 106 14.54 6.43 -9.50
CA GLU A 106 15.06 6.72 -8.17
C GLU A 106 14.03 6.33 -7.10
N LEU A 107 14.47 5.61 -6.06
CA LEU A 107 13.66 5.35 -4.87
C LEU A 107 13.62 6.63 -4.01
N LEU A 108 12.52 7.37 -4.08
CA LEU A 108 12.36 8.62 -3.35
C LEU A 108 12.01 8.40 -1.88
N LYS A 109 11.20 7.38 -1.62
CA LYS A 109 10.73 7.09 -0.26
C LYS A 109 10.43 5.62 -0.05
N SER A 110 10.87 5.12 1.10
CA SER A 110 10.41 3.86 1.69
C SER A 110 9.88 4.13 3.09
N LYS A 111 8.75 3.52 3.45
CA LYS A 111 8.17 3.60 4.79
C LYS A 111 7.45 2.30 5.13
N ASN A 112 7.51 1.87 6.38
CA ASN A 112 6.83 0.66 6.85
C ASN A 112 6.10 0.84 8.19
N VAL A 113 5.07 0.03 8.40
CA VAL A 113 4.42 -0.23 9.69
C VAL A 113 4.19 -1.73 9.83
N GLY A 114 4.73 -2.33 10.89
CA GLY A 114 4.84 -3.78 10.99
C GLY A 114 5.37 -4.40 9.69
N TYR A 115 4.68 -5.42 9.16
CA TYR A 115 5.04 -6.09 7.92
C TYR A 115 4.74 -5.32 6.62
N THR A 116 4.03 -4.20 6.71
CA THR A 116 3.51 -3.48 5.53
C THR A 116 4.47 -2.37 5.17
N ALA A 117 4.94 -2.32 3.93
CA ALA A 117 5.82 -1.28 3.43
C ALA A 117 5.25 -0.64 2.16
N ILE A 118 5.61 0.61 1.92
CA ILE A 118 5.35 1.32 0.67
C ILE A 118 6.66 1.89 0.13
N LEU A 119 6.88 1.72 -1.17
CA LEU A 119 8.04 2.23 -1.89
C LEU A 119 7.53 3.13 -3.02
N LEU A 120 8.05 4.35 -3.11
CA LEU A 120 7.74 5.32 -4.16
C LEU A 120 8.98 5.54 -5.03
N PHE A 121 8.87 5.17 -6.29
CA PHE A 121 9.88 5.39 -7.32
C PHE A 121 9.38 6.41 -8.33
N ALA A 122 10.29 7.25 -8.83
CA ALA A 122 10.01 8.20 -9.90
C ALA A 122 11.04 8.09 -11.02
N LYS A 123 10.55 8.19 -12.26
CA LYS A 123 11.39 8.27 -13.46
C LYS A 123 12.19 9.58 -13.50
N ASP A 124 11.59 10.66 -13.01
CA ASP A 124 12.21 11.97 -12.84
C ASP A 124 11.95 12.48 -11.41
N SER A 125 12.96 12.37 -10.55
CA SER A 125 12.86 12.74 -9.14
C SER A 125 12.66 14.24 -8.91
N SER A 126 13.09 15.09 -9.85
CA SER A 126 12.93 16.55 -9.75
C SER A 126 11.48 17.01 -9.80
N ARG A 127 10.58 16.15 -10.29
CA ARG A 127 9.14 16.41 -10.37
C ARG A 127 8.40 16.13 -9.07
N ILE A 128 9.02 15.47 -8.10
CA ILE A 128 8.33 15.04 -6.89
C ILE A 128 8.70 15.95 -5.73
N ARG A 129 7.67 16.53 -5.11
CA ARG A 129 7.80 17.48 -3.98
C ARG A 129 6.91 17.09 -2.81
N ASP A 130 7.24 17.62 -1.64
CA ASP A 130 6.41 17.59 -0.43
C ASP A 130 5.91 16.20 -0.03
N ILE A 131 6.81 15.21 0.02
CA ILE A 131 6.47 13.85 0.46
C ILE A 131 6.11 13.88 1.96
N LYS A 132 4.83 13.65 2.26
CA LYS A 132 4.27 13.46 3.60
C LYS A 132 3.99 11.99 3.84
N GLU A 133 4.10 11.58 5.10
CA GLU A 133 3.92 10.20 5.53
C GLU A 133 2.78 10.09 6.53
N ALA A 134 2.08 8.96 6.50
CA ALA A 134 1.11 8.58 7.51
C ALA A 134 1.16 7.06 7.72
N GLU A 135 0.76 6.58 8.89
CA GLU A 135 0.68 5.15 9.17
C GLU A 135 -0.44 4.83 10.15
N VAL A 136 -0.93 3.59 10.15
CA VAL A 136 -1.93 3.07 11.10
C VAL A 136 -1.63 1.60 11.38
N GLY A 137 -1.49 1.21 12.65
CA GLY A 137 -1.34 -0.20 13.05
C GLY A 137 -2.66 -0.85 13.46
N PHE A 138 -2.82 -2.16 13.25
CA PHE A 138 -4.08 -2.90 13.50
C PHE A 138 -4.05 -3.89 14.68
N GLY A 139 -3.06 -3.78 15.56
CA GLY A 139 -2.93 -4.66 16.72
C GLY A 139 -3.18 -3.99 18.06
N ALA A 140 -2.91 -4.71 19.14
CA ALA A 140 -3.17 -4.22 20.50
C ALA A 140 -2.34 -2.96 20.77
N ALA A 141 -2.99 -1.93 21.32
CA ALA A 141 -2.39 -0.62 21.56
C ALA A 141 -1.72 -0.02 20.30
N ASP A 142 -2.37 -0.18 19.15
CA ASP A 142 -1.93 0.26 17.82
C ASP A 142 -0.60 -0.38 17.34
N MET A 143 -0.05 -1.34 18.09
CA MET A 143 1.08 -2.16 17.68
C MET A 143 0.56 -3.37 16.90
N GLY A 144 0.72 -3.36 15.59
CA GLY A 144 0.27 -4.43 14.72
C GLY A 144 1.40 -4.97 13.88
N ASN A 145 1.48 -6.29 13.76
CA ASN A 145 2.18 -6.91 12.64
C ASN A 145 1.55 -6.52 11.29
N LYS A 146 0.30 -6.06 11.30
CA LYS A 146 -0.50 -5.56 10.18
C LYS A 146 -0.82 -4.09 10.36
N GLY A 147 -0.98 -3.37 9.25
CA GLY A 147 -1.28 -1.95 9.27
C GLY A 147 -1.45 -1.37 7.87
N ALA A 148 -1.40 -0.04 7.79
CA ALA A 148 -1.39 0.70 6.55
C ALA A 148 -0.36 1.83 6.60
N VAL A 149 0.30 2.07 5.47
CA VAL A 149 1.25 3.17 5.28
C VAL A 149 0.78 4.03 4.13
N GLY A 150 0.73 5.34 4.34
CA GLY A 150 0.37 6.34 3.35
C GLY A 150 1.54 7.22 2.97
N LEU A 151 1.69 7.51 1.68
CA LEU A 151 2.53 8.58 1.15
C LEU A 151 1.65 9.60 0.42
N ARG A 152 1.85 10.89 0.68
CA ARG A 152 1.22 11.99 -0.07
C ARG A 152 2.30 12.88 -0.65
N THR A 153 2.19 13.23 -1.92
CA THR A 153 3.21 14.02 -2.62
C THR A 153 2.59 14.88 -3.71
N VAL A 154 3.35 15.86 -4.21
CA VAL A 154 3.01 16.70 -5.35
C VAL A 154 3.87 16.26 -6.53
N TYR A 155 3.22 15.90 -7.64
CA TYR A 155 3.87 15.74 -8.95
C TYR A 155 3.82 17.07 -9.69
N ASP A 156 4.97 17.62 -10.05
CA ASP A 156 5.14 18.85 -10.83
C ASP A 156 5.43 18.53 -12.30
N ALA A 157 4.45 18.84 -13.17
CA ALA A 157 4.61 18.72 -14.61
C ALA A 157 5.15 20.00 -15.26
N GLY A 158 5.54 21.01 -14.47
CA GLY A 158 6.01 22.31 -14.95
C GLY A 158 4.85 23.14 -15.49
N GLU A 159 4.96 23.60 -16.74
CA GLU A 159 3.92 24.42 -17.39
C GLU A 159 2.58 23.68 -17.54
N SER A 160 2.57 22.35 -17.49
CA SER A 160 1.36 21.51 -17.49
C SER A 160 0.58 21.53 -16.16
N GLY A 161 1.14 22.13 -15.11
CA GLY A 161 0.54 22.17 -13.77
C GLY A 161 1.07 21.07 -12.85
N SER A 162 0.36 20.83 -11.75
CA SER A 162 0.73 19.85 -10.74
C SER A 162 -0.47 19.03 -10.28
N ALA A 163 -0.20 17.83 -9.75
CA ALA A 163 -1.21 17.00 -9.11
C ALA A 163 -0.73 16.53 -7.74
N GLU A 164 -1.62 16.62 -6.75
CA GLU A 164 -1.42 15.97 -5.47
C GLU A 164 -1.85 14.50 -5.57
N MET A 165 -1.01 13.60 -5.09
CA MET A 165 -1.24 12.16 -5.16
C MET A 165 -1.03 11.54 -3.78
N THR A 166 -1.97 10.68 -3.37
CA THR A 166 -1.94 9.92 -2.13
C THR A 166 -1.94 8.44 -2.46
N PHE A 167 -0.97 7.70 -1.92
CA PHE A 167 -0.81 6.27 -2.10
C PHE A 167 -0.89 5.59 -0.74
N VAL A 168 -1.68 4.53 -0.62
CA VAL A 168 -1.80 3.75 0.61
C VAL A 168 -1.47 2.30 0.35
N ALA A 169 -0.46 1.79 1.05
CA ALA A 169 -0.19 0.37 1.18
C ALA A 169 -0.89 -0.18 2.42
N THR A 170 -1.56 -1.33 2.34
CA THR A 170 -2.23 -1.92 3.51
C THR A 170 -2.20 -3.44 3.56
N HIS A 171 -2.24 -3.98 4.78
CA HIS A 171 -2.35 -5.40 5.06
C HIS A 171 -3.46 -5.63 6.09
N LEU A 172 -4.64 -6.06 5.65
CA LEU A 172 -5.81 -6.19 6.53
C LEU A 172 -5.83 -7.55 7.26
N ALA A 173 -6.76 -7.71 8.21
CA ALA A 173 -6.91 -8.93 8.99
C ALA A 173 -7.13 -10.19 8.12
N ALA A 174 -6.28 -11.20 8.35
CA ALA A 174 -6.32 -12.49 7.67
C ALA A 174 -7.41 -13.42 8.23
N MET A 175 -7.59 -14.58 7.60
CA MET A 175 -8.59 -15.62 7.88
C MET A 175 -9.99 -15.32 7.37
N GLU A 176 -10.70 -16.36 6.95
CA GLU A 176 -12.01 -16.34 6.31
C GLU A 176 -13.05 -15.63 7.17
N TRP A 177 -13.11 -15.96 8.47
CA TRP A 177 -14.09 -15.45 9.43
C TRP A 177 -13.87 -14.00 9.87
N ASN A 178 -12.72 -13.39 9.58
CA ASN A 178 -12.36 -12.06 10.06
C ASN A 178 -12.89 -10.93 9.15
N LEU A 179 -13.99 -11.15 8.42
CA LEU A 179 -14.62 -10.12 7.58
C LEU A 179 -14.96 -8.84 8.36
N PRO A 180 -15.60 -8.91 9.55
CA PRO A 180 -15.87 -7.69 10.33
C PRO A 180 -14.59 -6.95 10.73
N ARG A 181 -13.50 -7.69 11.01
CA ARG A 181 -12.22 -7.10 11.38
C ARG A 181 -11.55 -6.40 10.20
N ARG A 182 -11.67 -6.92 8.97
CA ARG A 182 -11.19 -6.23 7.77
C ARG A 182 -11.89 -4.89 7.54
N ASN A 183 -13.22 -4.87 7.67
CA ASN A 183 -13.99 -3.63 7.58
C ASN A 183 -13.59 -2.64 8.70
N ALA A 184 -13.41 -3.14 9.93
CA ALA A 184 -12.93 -2.33 11.04
C ALA A 184 -11.52 -1.77 10.79
N ASN A 185 -10.61 -2.55 10.18
CA ASN A 185 -9.28 -2.05 9.81
C ASN A 185 -9.38 -0.91 8.80
N TRP A 186 -10.25 -1.00 7.80
CA TRP A 186 -10.51 0.12 6.89
C TRP A 186 -11.08 1.34 7.62
N ALA A 187 -12.02 1.15 8.54
CA ALA A 187 -12.54 2.24 9.36
C ALA A 187 -11.43 2.92 10.18
N SER A 188 -10.50 2.15 10.76
CA SER A 188 -9.32 2.68 11.44
C SER A 188 -8.40 3.46 10.49
N ILE A 189 -8.20 3.02 9.25
CA ILE A 189 -7.42 3.78 8.26
C ILE A 189 -8.07 5.15 8.04
N MET A 190 -9.37 5.19 7.72
CA MET A 190 -10.06 6.46 7.43
C MET A 190 -10.06 7.41 8.63
N ARG A 191 -10.22 6.87 9.85
CA ARG A 191 -10.29 7.65 11.09
C ARG A 191 -8.92 8.14 11.57
N CYS A 192 -7.87 7.32 11.42
CA CYS A 192 -6.58 7.59 12.05
C CYS A 192 -5.51 8.08 11.07
N MET A 193 -5.58 7.78 9.77
CA MET A 193 -4.54 8.15 8.82
C MET A 193 -4.61 9.63 8.45
N THR A 194 -3.75 10.44 9.07
CA THR A 194 -3.63 11.88 8.81
C THR A 194 -2.22 12.23 8.32
N PHE A 195 -2.12 13.09 7.30
CA PHE A 195 -0.86 13.55 6.70
C PHE A 195 -0.36 14.84 7.36
N GLY A 196 -0.33 14.83 8.69
CA GLY A 196 0.00 15.94 9.56
C GLY A 196 -0.72 15.80 10.91
N ASP A 197 -0.24 16.56 11.90
CA ASP A 197 -0.81 16.57 13.24
C ASP A 197 -2.11 17.38 13.28
N PRO A 198 -3.27 16.75 13.59
CA PRO A 198 -4.53 17.46 13.72
C PRO A 198 -4.69 18.19 15.07
N LEU A 199 -3.87 17.88 16.09
CA LEU A 199 -4.03 18.44 17.45
C LEU A 199 -3.93 19.97 17.51
N PRO A 200 -2.94 20.63 16.87
CA PRO A 200 -2.86 22.09 16.89
C PRO A 200 -4.12 22.77 16.34
N LEU A 201 -4.77 22.15 15.33
CA LEU A 201 -6.03 22.65 14.77
C LEU A 201 -7.17 22.55 15.78
N LEU A 202 -7.18 21.52 16.61
CA LEU A 202 -8.21 21.31 17.62
C LEU A 202 -7.97 22.12 18.89
N GLU A 203 -6.73 22.36 19.28
CA GLU A 203 -6.37 23.19 20.42
C GLU A 203 -6.74 24.67 20.21
N MET A 204 -6.59 25.19 18.97
CA MET A 204 -7.08 26.53 18.62
C MET A 204 -8.58 26.70 18.91
N ILE A 205 -9.37 25.62 18.81
CA ILE A 205 -10.81 25.62 19.14
C ILE A 205 -11.02 25.64 20.65
N ARG A 206 -10.27 24.81 21.40
CA ARG A 206 -10.39 24.74 22.87
C ARG A 206 -9.95 26.05 23.53
N GLY A 207 -8.93 26.71 22.97
CA GLY A 207 -8.41 28.00 23.45
C GLY A 207 -9.24 29.22 23.02
N GLY A 208 -10.14 29.08 22.04
CA GLY A 208 -10.99 30.15 21.52
C GLY A 208 -12.27 30.43 22.32
N SER A 209 -12.58 29.63 23.36
CA SER A 209 -13.70 29.87 24.27
C SER A 209 -13.21 30.34 25.64
N PRO A 210 -13.16 31.65 25.92
CA PRO A 210 -13.32 32.12 27.29
C PRO A 210 -14.82 32.10 27.62
N ASP A 211 -15.16 31.36 28.68
CA ASP A 211 -16.39 31.47 29.46
C ASP A 211 -17.64 30.71 28.97
N VAL A 212 -17.67 29.38 29.21
CA VAL A 212 -18.82 28.73 29.86
C VAL A 212 -18.28 27.61 30.76
N GLY A 213 -18.68 27.65 32.03
CA GLY A 213 -18.15 26.84 33.12
C GLY A 213 -18.21 25.32 32.91
N ALA A 214 -17.35 24.67 33.70
CA ALA A 214 -17.29 23.24 33.90
C ALA A 214 -18.68 22.64 34.12
N GLU A 215 -19.01 21.61 33.33
CA GLU A 215 -19.82 20.42 33.63
C GLU A 215 -20.52 19.92 32.35
N ALA A 216 -19.85 19.03 31.60
CA ALA A 216 -20.49 17.99 30.79
C ALA A 216 -19.40 17.10 30.16
N GLU A 217 -19.09 15.98 30.82
CA GLU A 217 -18.50 14.83 30.14
C GLU A 217 -19.51 14.28 29.12
N GLY A 218 -19.08 14.11 27.87
CA GLY A 218 -19.71 13.22 26.88
C GLY A 218 -21.09 13.64 26.35
N VAL A 219 -21.16 14.69 25.52
CA VAL A 219 -22.33 14.92 24.63
C VAL A 219 -21.85 15.43 23.27
N GLY A 220 -22.37 14.81 22.20
CA GLY A 220 -21.92 14.96 20.81
C GLY A 220 -21.80 16.40 20.31
N LEU A 221 -20.66 16.70 19.71
CA LEU A 221 -20.27 18.03 19.25
C LEU A 221 -20.70 18.32 17.80
N LEU A 222 -21.87 17.85 17.33
CA LEU A 222 -22.28 18.01 15.92
C LEU A 222 -23.79 18.25 15.69
N GLN A 223 -24.45 19.02 16.56
CA GLN A 223 -25.71 19.67 16.19
C GLN A 223 -25.70 21.13 16.65
N GLY A 224 -24.95 21.96 15.93
CA GLY A 224 -24.92 23.41 16.12
C GLY A 224 -24.67 24.11 14.80
N GLU A 225 -25.67 24.87 14.35
CA GLU A 225 -25.75 25.57 13.07
C GLU A 225 -24.57 26.55 12.82
N ASN A 226 -24.07 26.55 11.58
CA ASN A 226 -23.38 27.64 10.88
C ASN A 226 -22.55 28.64 11.74
N ARG A 227 -21.49 28.17 12.41
CA ARG A 227 -20.40 29.07 12.83
C ARG A 227 -19.33 29.12 11.73
N PRO A 228 -18.86 30.30 11.28
CA PRO A 228 -17.84 30.39 10.23
C PRO A 228 -16.53 29.67 10.58
N ASP A 229 -16.21 29.51 11.87
CA ASP A 229 -15.05 28.75 12.36
C ASP A 229 -15.15 27.23 12.13
N THR A 230 -16.34 26.64 12.19
CA THR A 230 -16.50 25.17 12.07
C THR A 230 -16.32 24.69 10.63
N ASN A 231 -16.77 25.48 9.65
CA ASN A 231 -16.59 25.18 8.22
C ASN A 231 -15.12 25.31 7.78
N ALA A 232 -14.38 26.29 8.31
CA ALA A 232 -12.95 26.45 8.02
C ALA A 232 -12.14 25.30 8.60
N LEU A 233 -12.43 24.91 9.85
CA LEU A 233 -11.84 23.74 10.50
C LEU A 233 -12.11 22.45 9.74
N GLN A 234 -13.36 22.20 9.36
CA GLN A 234 -13.72 20.97 8.64
C GLN A 234 -12.95 20.85 7.34
N LYS A 235 -12.72 21.97 6.62
CA LYS A 235 -11.85 22.00 5.45
C LYS A 235 -10.41 21.62 5.82
N GLN A 236 -9.83 22.21 6.86
CA GLN A 236 -8.46 21.89 7.28
C GLN A 236 -8.30 20.42 7.72
N LEU A 237 -9.28 19.85 8.41
CA LEU A 237 -9.28 18.42 8.74
C LEU A 237 -9.37 17.55 7.49
N HIS A 238 -10.16 17.97 6.49
CA HIS A 238 -10.23 17.29 5.20
C HIS A 238 -8.86 17.29 4.48
N GLU A 239 -8.13 18.41 4.53
CA GLU A 239 -6.78 18.54 3.99
C GLU A 239 -5.77 17.56 4.61
N LEU A 240 -5.94 17.25 5.90
CA LEU A 240 -5.11 16.26 6.61
C LEU A 240 -5.57 14.82 6.38
N SER A 241 -6.85 14.60 6.14
CA SER A 241 -7.46 13.28 6.00
C SER A 241 -6.96 12.50 4.78
N LEU A 242 -7.32 11.22 4.71
CA LEU A 242 -7.13 10.38 3.54
C LEU A 242 -7.81 10.93 2.27
N PHE A 243 -9.00 11.51 2.41
CA PHE A 243 -9.86 11.94 1.31
C PHE A 243 -9.67 13.41 0.91
N LYS A 244 -8.44 13.93 1.03
CA LYS A 244 -8.13 15.32 0.67
C LYS A 244 -8.74 15.69 -0.69
N PRO A 245 -9.57 16.75 -0.79
CA PRO A 245 -10.41 16.96 -1.96
C PRO A 245 -9.64 17.18 -3.27
N THR A 246 -8.43 17.74 -3.16
CA THR A 246 -7.57 18.10 -4.29
C THR A 246 -6.54 17.03 -4.66
N ALA A 247 -6.56 15.87 -3.99
CA ALA A 247 -5.61 14.80 -4.24
C ALA A 247 -6.25 13.59 -4.92
N HIS A 248 -5.50 12.98 -5.85
CA HIS A 248 -5.77 11.62 -6.29
C HIS A 248 -5.45 10.65 -5.16
N LEU A 249 -6.23 9.58 -5.03
CA LEU A 249 -6.05 8.58 -3.97
C LEU A 249 -6.00 7.18 -4.59
N PHE A 250 -4.97 6.43 -4.25
CA PHE A 250 -4.77 5.03 -4.63
C PHE A 250 -4.53 4.20 -3.38
N VAL A 251 -5.19 3.06 -3.27
CA VAL A 251 -5.09 2.14 -2.14
C VAL A 251 -4.84 0.74 -2.67
N GLY A 252 -3.72 0.13 -2.31
CA GLY A 252 -3.40 -1.23 -2.74
C GLY A 252 -2.79 -2.05 -1.62
N GLY A 253 -3.02 -3.35 -1.64
CA GLY A 253 -2.55 -4.22 -0.56
C GLY A 253 -3.07 -5.64 -0.61
N ASP A 254 -2.57 -6.46 0.31
CA ASP A 254 -3.25 -7.68 0.75
C ASP A 254 -4.42 -7.29 1.66
N LEU A 255 -5.57 -7.06 1.02
CA LEU A 255 -6.82 -6.71 1.68
C LEU A 255 -7.47 -7.92 2.37
N ASN A 256 -6.97 -9.14 2.11
CA ASN A 256 -7.38 -10.38 2.77
C ASN A 256 -8.88 -10.72 2.70
N TYR A 257 -9.68 -10.05 1.85
CA TYR A 257 -11.06 -10.46 1.58
C TYR A 257 -11.05 -11.82 0.88
N ARG A 258 -12.00 -12.67 1.26
CA ARG A 258 -12.07 -14.07 0.82
C ARG A 258 -13.37 -14.30 0.05
N ILE A 259 -13.55 -15.50 -0.48
CA ILE A 259 -14.81 -15.93 -1.09
C ILE A 259 -15.77 -16.58 -0.07
N SER A 260 -15.29 -16.91 1.13
CA SER A 260 -16.04 -17.57 2.20
C SER A 260 -15.69 -17.01 3.59
N THR A 261 -16.62 -17.14 4.53
CA THR A 261 -16.44 -16.84 5.96
C THR A 261 -15.93 -18.03 6.78
N SER A 262 -15.81 -19.22 6.17
CA SER A 262 -15.31 -20.44 6.78
C SER A 262 -14.27 -21.14 5.90
N SER A 263 -13.42 -21.96 6.52
CA SER A 263 -12.45 -22.80 5.82
C SER A 263 -13.15 -23.84 4.92
N PRO A 264 -12.51 -24.31 3.84
CA PRO A 264 -13.07 -25.34 2.97
C PRO A 264 -13.27 -26.67 3.71
N PRO A 265 -14.43 -27.35 3.56
CA PRO A 265 -14.57 -28.76 3.91
C PRO A 265 -13.72 -29.65 2.97
N PRO A 266 -13.48 -30.93 3.33
CA PRO A 266 -12.60 -31.84 2.58
C PRO A 266 -12.94 -32.04 1.09
N ASP A 267 -14.21 -31.89 0.71
CA ASP A 267 -14.77 -32.09 -0.63
C ASP A 267 -15.14 -30.78 -1.33
N ALA A 268 -14.67 -29.65 -0.81
CA ALA A 268 -14.97 -28.34 -1.38
C ALA A 268 -14.51 -28.23 -2.84
N ALA A 269 -15.35 -27.61 -3.67
CA ALA A 269 -14.96 -27.23 -5.02
C ALA A 269 -13.98 -26.06 -4.97
N PHE A 270 -12.91 -26.16 -5.76
CA PHE A 270 -11.90 -25.13 -5.91
C PHE A 270 -11.96 -24.53 -7.32
N PRO A 271 -11.64 -23.24 -7.48
CA PRO A 271 -11.59 -22.63 -8.80
C PRO A 271 -10.56 -23.31 -9.70
N SER A 272 -10.92 -23.46 -10.97
CA SER A 272 -10.04 -23.88 -12.05
C SER A 272 -9.64 -22.69 -12.90
N LEU A 273 -8.44 -22.74 -13.45
CA LEU A 273 -7.95 -21.78 -14.45
C LEU A 273 -8.34 -22.18 -15.87
N ASP A 274 -8.82 -23.41 -16.07
CA ASP A 274 -9.33 -23.90 -17.34
C ASP A 274 -10.72 -23.33 -17.63
N ALA A 275 -10.86 -22.67 -18.77
CA ALA A 275 -12.11 -22.03 -19.21
C ALA A 275 -13.22 -23.04 -19.51
N GLU A 276 -12.86 -24.27 -19.87
CA GLU A 276 -13.81 -25.35 -20.15
C GLU A 276 -14.27 -26.08 -18.87
N SER A 277 -13.68 -25.75 -17.72
CA SER A 277 -14.04 -26.37 -16.45
C SER A 277 -15.36 -25.83 -15.91
N ASP A 278 -16.20 -26.72 -15.38
CA ASP A 278 -17.39 -26.31 -14.61
C ASP A 278 -17.05 -25.38 -13.44
N ASN A 279 -15.82 -25.52 -12.90
CA ASN A 279 -15.29 -24.71 -11.81
C ASN A 279 -14.44 -23.52 -12.29
N TYR A 280 -14.62 -23.03 -13.52
CA TYR A 280 -13.88 -21.87 -14.02
C TYR A 280 -13.99 -20.67 -13.06
N TYR A 281 -12.84 -20.09 -12.71
CA TYR A 281 -12.71 -19.15 -11.59
C TYR A 281 -13.66 -17.94 -11.57
N PRO A 282 -14.14 -17.36 -12.69
CA PRO A 282 -15.03 -16.20 -12.62
C PRO A 282 -16.33 -16.48 -11.85
N LYS A 283 -16.84 -17.72 -11.86
CA LYS A 283 -18.00 -18.12 -11.05
C LYS A 283 -17.73 -17.99 -9.54
N PHE A 284 -16.49 -18.20 -9.12
CA PHE A 284 -16.08 -18.03 -7.72
C PHE A 284 -15.86 -16.57 -7.35
N PHE A 285 -15.53 -15.70 -8.31
CA PHE A 285 -15.35 -14.26 -8.07
C PHE A 285 -16.66 -13.58 -7.65
N GLU A 286 -17.82 -14.10 -8.07
CA GLU A 286 -19.14 -13.63 -7.62
C GLU A 286 -19.33 -13.73 -6.09
N LEU A 287 -18.57 -14.62 -5.44
CA LEU A 287 -18.57 -14.83 -4.00
C LEU A 287 -17.58 -13.89 -3.27
N ASP A 288 -16.82 -13.07 -3.98
CA ASP A 288 -15.82 -12.17 -3.39
C ASP A 288 -16.44 -11.26 -2.31
N GLN A 289 -15.88 -11.32 -1.10
CA GLN A 289 -16.34 -10.49 0.00
C GLN A 289 -16.08 -9.01 -0.27
N LEU A 290 -14.93 -8.62 -0.85
CA LEU A 290 -14.62 -7.20 -1.06
C LEU A 290 -15.67 -6.54 -1.96
N THR A 291 -15.98 -7.19 -3.09
CA THR A 291 -16.98 -6.72 -4.05
C THR A 291 -18.34 -6.52 -3.36
N ARG A 292 -18.80 -7.50 -2.58
CA ARG A 292 -20.09 -7.42 -1.85
C ARG A 292 -20.09 -6.37 -0.74
N GLU A 293 -19.02 -6.27 0.05
CA GLU A 293 -18.91 -5.29 1.13
C GLU A 293 -18.81 -3.85 0.60
N LYS A 294 -18.08 -3.64 -0.50
CA LYS A 294 -17.96 -2.34 -1.16
C LYS A 294 -19.28 -1.92 -1.79
N ALA A 295 -19.96 -2.82 -2.50
CA ALA A 295 -21.29 -2.56 -3.07
C ALA A 295 -22.32 -2.19 -2.00
N ALA A 296 -22.19 -2.76 -0.80
CA ALA A 296 -23.04 -2.44 0.34
C ALA A 296 -22.58 -1.23 1.17
N GLY A 297 -21.53 -0.51 0.73
CA GLY A 297 -21.03 0.69 1.40
C GLY A 297 -20.48 0.44 2.80
N ARG A 298 -19.93 -0.76 3.08
CA ARG A 298 -19.36 -1.11 4.41
C ARG A 298 -17.85 -0.97 4.49
N THR A 299 -17.18 -0.84 3.35
CA THR A 299 -15.72 -0.77 3.27
C THR A 299 -15.30 -0.04 2.00
N LEU A 300 -14.06 0.44 1.97
CA LEU A 300 -13.43 1.12 0.84
C LEU A 300 -14.29 2.23 0.22
N HIS A 301 -14.95 3.01 1.09
CA HIS A 301 -15.93 4.05 0.74
C HIS A 301 -15.44 4.96 -0.39
N GLY A 302 -16.27 5.10 -1.43
CA GLY A 302 -16.01 5.94 -2.61
C GLY A 302 -14.98 5.38 -3.59
N LEU A 303 -14.19 4.38 -3.23
CA LEU A 303 -13.13 3.86 -4.11
C LEU A 303 -13.69 3.01 -5.25
N THR A 304 -13.17 3.23 -6.44
CA THR A 304 -13.38 2.46 -7.65
C THR A 304 -12.33 1.36 -7.76
N GLU A 305 -12.71 0.25 -8.38
CA GLU A 305 -11.80 -0.83 -8.73
C GLU A 305 -12.02 -1.16 -10.20
N ALA A 306 -10.93 -1.33 -10.95
CA ALA A 306 -11.02 -1.78 -12.32
C ALA A 306 -11.54 -3.23 -12.38
N PRO A 307 -12.19 -3.65 -13.49
CA PRO A 307 -12.67 -5.02 -13.62
C PRO A 307 -11.58 -6.07 -13.39
N VAL A 308 -11.83 -7.03 -12.50
CA VAL A 308 -10.91 -8.13 -12.20
C VAL A 308 -11.11 -9.24 -13.20
N HIS A 309 -10.12 -9.44 -14.08
CA HIS A 309 -10.12 -10.53 -15.06
C HIS A 309 -9.07 -11.61 -14.80
N PHE A 310 -8.26 -11.45 -13.76
CA PHE A 310 -7.21 -12.38 -13.38
C PHE A 310 -7.73 -13.46 -12.39
N PRO A 311 -7.11 -14.65 -12.34
CA PRO A 311 -7.50 -15.71 -11.41
C PRO A 311 -7.12 -15.36 -9.95
N PRO A 312 -7.56 -16.14 -8.95
CA PRO A 312 -7.21 -15.92 -7.55
C PRO A 312 -5.72 -15.71 -7.33
N THR A 313 -5.34 -14.81 -6.44
CA THR A 313 -3.92 -14.47 -6.17
C THR A 313 -3.37 -15.19 -4.96
N TYR A 314 -4.22 -15.88 -4.21
CA TYR A 314 -3.94 -16.63 -2.98
C TYR A 314 -4.87 -17.84 -2.91
N LYS A 315 -4.59 -18.97 -2.23
CA LYS A 315 -3.32 -19.39 -1.61
C LYS A 315 -2.72 -20.51 -2.43
N TYR A 316 -1.48 -20.31 -2.88
CA TYR A 316 -0.75 -21.28 -3.67
C TYR A 316 0.18 -22.12 -2.78
N ASP A 317 0.20 -23.43 -2.98
CA ASP A 317 1.29 -24.30 -2.53
C ASP A 317 2.28 -24.41 -3.70
N VAL A 318 3.42 -23.73 -3.60
CA VAL A 318 4.52 -23.84 -4.57
C VAL A 318 5.12 -25.24 -4.49
N LEU A 319 5.22 -25.92 -5.63
CA LEU A 319 5.76 -27.27 -5.72
C LEU A 319 7.25 -27.21 -6.05
N GLU A 320 8.07 -27.98 -5.33
CA GLU A 320 9.49 -28.09 -5.63
C GLU A 320 9.68 -28.77 -6.99
N THR A 321 10.34 -28.07 -7.91
CA THR A 321 10.88 -28.67 -9.13
C THR A 321 12.34 -28.99 -8.86
N GLY A 322 12.79 -30.22 -9.09
CA GLY A 322 14.19 -30.65 -8.88
C GLY A 322 15.26 -29.92 -9.72
N GLY A 323 14.91 -28.84 -10.42
CA GLY A 323 15.84 -27.91 -11.06
C GLY A 323 16.42 -26.93 -10.03
N LYS A 324 17.75 -26.84 -9.99
CA LYS A 324 18.53 -26.07 -9.00
C LYS A 324 18.79 -24.62 -9.39
N ASP A 325 18.13 -24.10 -10.43
CA ASP A 325 18.40 -22.77 -10.94
C ASP A 325 17.40 -21.77 -10.38
N ASP A 326 17.83 -20.99 -9.38
CA ASP A 326 17.01 -19.98 -8.73
C ASP A 326 16.60 -18.84 -9.68
N ASP A 327 17.31 -18.69 -10.81
CA ASP A 327 17.06 -17.70 -11.87
C ASP A 327 16.15 -18.21 -13.00
N ASP A 328 15.57 -19.41 -12.88
CA ASP A 328 14.60 -19.93 -13.86
C ASP A 328 13.35 -19.03 -13.95
N ILE A 329 13.16 -18.41 -15.12
CA ILE A 329 12.02 -17.54 -15.46
C ILE A 329 10.81 -18.37 -15.94
N GLY A 330 10.96 -19.69 -16.02
CA GLY A 330 9.89 -20.62 -16.38
C GLY A 330 8.70 -20.60 -15.42
N PRO A 331 7.56 -21.21 -15.83
CA PRO A 331 6.37 -21.26 -15.01
C PRO A 331 6.64 -22.03 -13.71
N VAL A 332 6.32 -21.42 -12.58
CA VAL A 332 6.41 -22.06 -11.26
C VAL A 332 5.29 -23.10 -11.12
N PRO A 333 5.59 -24.38 -10.87
CA PRO A 333 4.53 -25.35 -10.63
C PRO A 333 3.90 -25.14 -9.25
N TRP A 334 2.58 -25.23 -9.20
CA TRP A 334 1.80 -24.98 -7.98
C TRP A 334 0.53 -25.81 -7.98
N LYS A 335 -0.08 -25.89 -6.80
CA LYS A 335 -1.49 -26.29 -6.61
C LYS A 335 -2.15 -25.36 -5.61
N PHE A 336 -3.47 -25.31 -5.56
CA PHE A 336 -4.14 -24.57 -4.49
C PHE A 336 -4.01 -25.29 -3.16
N ALA A 337 -3.82 -24.52 -2.09
CA ALA A 337 -3.69 -25.06 -0.74
C ALA A 337 -5.04 -25.62 -0.24
N PRO A 338 -5.14 -26.92 0.12
CA PRO A 338 -6.43 -27.55 0.41
C PRO A 338 -7.14 -27.01 1.66
N HIS A 339 -6.39 -26.36 2.56
CA HIS A 339 -6.90 -25.84 3.83
C HIS A 339 -7.37 -24.38 3.74
N ARG A 340 -7.32 -23.76 2.55
CA ARG A 340 -7.77 -22.38 2.30
C ARG A 340 -8.48 -22.30 0.96
N TYR A 341 -9.64 -21.65 0.94
CA TYR A 341 -10.24 -21.29 -0.33
C TYR A 341 -9.33 -20.32 -1.09
N PRO A 342 -9.08 -20.54 -2.39
CA PRO A 342 -8.41 -19.55 -3.20
C PRO A 342 -9.24 -18.25 -3.26
N GLY A 343 -8.59 -17.10 -3.25
CA GLY A 343 -9.23 -15.79 -3.27
C GLY A 343 -8.37 -14.69 -3.88
N TRP A 344 -9.02 -13.55 -4.09
CA TRP A 344 -8.42 -12.31 -4.61
C TRP A 344 -8.09 -11.38 -3.46
N THR A 345 -7.07 -11.78 -2.70
CA THR A 345 -6.66 -11.06 -1.49
C THR A 345 -5.90 -9.77 -1.83
N ASP A 346 -5.19 -9.75 -2.95
CA ASP A 346 -4.30 -8.69 -3.38
C ASP A 346 -5.03 -7.79 -4.39
N ARG A 347 -5.28 -6.52 -4.02
CA ARG A 347 -6.17 -5.63 -4.78
C ARG A 347 -5.61 -4.21 -4.83
N VAL A 348 -5.93 -3.48 -5.90
CA VAL A 348 -5.61 -2.05 -6.06
C VAL A 348 -6.86 -1.29 -6.46
N LEU A 349 -7.19 -0.26 -5.70
CA LEU A 349 -8.34 0.60 -5.88
C LEU A 349 -7.89 2.06 -5.96
N TYR A 350 -8.73 2.91 -6.53
CA TYR A 350 -8.48 4.34 -6.66
C TYR A 350 -9.76 5.14 -6.47
N LEU A 351 -9.64 6.37 -5.98
CA LEU A 351 -10.77 7.28 -5.88
C LEU A 351 -10.96 8.01 -7.21
N ASP A 352 -11.97 7.60 -7.98
CA ASP A 352 -12.18 8.12 -9.33
C ASP A 352 -12.48 9.62 -9.35
N LEU A 353 -12.39 10.25 -10.52
CA LEU A 353 -12.61 11.68 -10.68
C LEU A 353 -13.99 12.08 -10.16
N PRO A 354 -14.08 13.17 -9.36
CA PRO A 354 -15.36 13.55 -8.80
C PRO A 354 -16.31 14.04 -9.89
N SER A 355 -17.61 13.90 -9.65
CA SER A 355 -18.62 14.13 -10.69
C SER A 355 -18.66 15.56 -11.25
N TRP A 356 -18.23 16.53 -10.46
CA TRP A 356 -18.12 17.92 -10.88
C TRP A 356 -16.89 18.21 -11.76
N ALA A 357 -15.86 17.36 -11.72
CA ALA A 357 -14.70 17.47 -12.61
C ALA A 357 -15.03 17.05 -14.05
N PHE A 358 -16.12 16.32 -14.27
CA PHE A 358 -16.55 15.79 -15.59
C PHE A 358 -16.83 16.87 -16.63
N SER A 359 -17.21 18.08 -16.20
CA SER A 359 -17.50 19.20 -17.09
C SER A 359 -16.30 19.64 -17.94
N LYS A 360 -15.07 19.19 -17.65
CA LYS A 360 -13.84 19.65 -18.30
C LYS A 360 -13.07 18.60 -19.12
N GLN A 361 -13.34 17.29 -19.01
CA GLN A 361 -12.52 16.25 -19.67
C GLN A 361 -13.26 15.15 -20.45
N GLY A 362 -14.59 15.17 -20.56
CA GLY A 362 -15.35 14.33 -21.52
C GLY A 362 -15.43 12.83 -21.19
N SER A 363 -14.49 12.26 -20.44
CA SER A 363 -14.56 10.91 -19.85
C SER A 363 -14.64 11.05 -18.33
N GLY A 364 -15.74 10.61 -17.74
CA GLY A 364 -15.99 10.73 -16.31
C GLY A 364 -15.24 9.74 -15.42
N SER A 365 -14.07 9.27 -15.86
CA SER A 365 -13.28 8.29 -15.11
C SER A 365 -11.80 8.36 -15.47
N MET A 366 -10.93 8.01 -14.53
CA MET A 366 -9.51 7.76 -14.79
C MET A 366 -9.34 6.66 -15.84
N LYS A 367 -8.32 6.82 -16.71
CA LYS A 367 -8.05 5.87 -17.78
C LYS A 367 -7.13 4.76 -17.28
N VAL A 368 -7.68 3.55 -17.17
CA VAL A 368 -6.94 2.34 -16.78
C VAL A 368 -6.35 1.68 -18.02
N HIS A 369 -5.04 1.44 -18.04
CA HIS A 369 -4.36 0.68 -19.09
C HIS A 369 -4.42 -0.82 -18.86
N ALA A 370 -4.23 -1.25 -17.61
CA ALA A 370 -4.18 -2.64 -17.22
C ALA A 370 -4.44 -2.82 -15.72
N TYR A 371 -5.12 -3.91 -15.37
CA TYR A 371 -5.25 -4.40 -14.00
C TYR A 371 -5.16 -5.92 -14.02
N ASP A 372 -4.02 -6.47 -13.59
CA ASP A 372 -3.74 -7.90 -13.73
C ASP A 372 -2.78 -8.41 -12.63
N ALA A 373 -2.66 -9.72 -12.50
CA ALA A 373 -1.71 -10.40 -11.64
C ALA A 373 -0.47 -10.83 -12.42
N LEU A 374 0.71 -10.55 -11.89
CA LEU A 374 1.97 -11.10 -12.38
C LEU A 374 2.02 -12.62 -12.16
N PRO A 375 2.88 -13.36 -12.87
CA PRO A 375 3.08 -14.78 -12.61
C PRO A 375 3.52 -15.07 -11.17
N LEU A 376 3.23 -16.27 -10.68
CA LEU A 376 3.56 -16.71 -9.33
C LEU A 376 5.07 -16.69 -9.11
N MET A 377 5.51 -16.20 -7.96
CA MET A 377 6.90 -16.26 -7.53
C MET A 377 7.13 -17.47 -6.64
N ARG A 378 8.28 -18.14 -6.78
CA ARG A 378 8.66 -19.26 -5.90
C ARG A 378 8.73 -18.88 -4.43
N THR A 379 8.98 -17.60 -4.15
CA THR A 379 9.20 -17.08 -2.80
C THR A 379 7.92 -16.75 -2.05
N SER A 380 6.73 -16.84 -2.67
CA SER A 380 5.47 -16.47 -2.04
C SER A 380 4.32 -17.38 -2.45
N ASP A 381 3.36 -17.55 -1.54
CA ASP A 381 2.05 -18.17 -1.79
C ASP A 381 1.03 -17.20 -2.39
N HIS A 382 1.45 -15.95 -2.66
CA HIS A 382 0.70 -14.92 -3.34
C HIS A 382 1.28 -14.60 -4.73
N ARG A 383 0.41 -14.14 -5.63
CA ARG A 383 0.80 -13.51 -6.90
C ARG A 383 0.83 -11.98 -6.74
N PRO A 384 1.86 -11.27 -7.22
CA PRO A 384 1.83 -9.82 -7.29
C PRO A 384 0.68 -9.34 -8.18
N VAL A 385 0.03 -8.22 -7.82
CA VAL A 385 -1.06 -7.60 -8.60
C VAL A 385 -0.69 -6.16 -8.92
N PHE A 386 -0.93 -5.71 -10.14
CA PHE A 386 -0.63 -4.34 -10.54
C PHE A 386 -1.82 -3.67 -11.22
N LEU A 387 -1.92 -2.36 -11.01
CA LEU A 387 -2.78 -1.43 -11.73
C LEU A 387 -1.88 -0.43 -12.46
N ARG A 388 -2.09 -0.28 -13.77
CA ARG A 388 -1.51 0.80 -14.58
C ARG A 388 -2.60 1.77 -15.00
N ILE A 389 -2.44 3.04 -14.67
CA ILE A 389 -3.52 4.03 -14.77
C ILE A 389 -2.95 5.44 -15.02
N GLU A 390 -3.66 6.23 -15.82
CA GLU A 390 -3.36 7.65 -16.03
C GLU A 390 -4.11 8.51 -15.01
N ALA A 391 -3.37 9.24 -14.18
CA ALA A 391 -3.91 10.24 -13.28
C ALA A 391 -3.85 11.62 -13.97
N PRO A 392 -4.97 12.31 -14.22
CA PRO A 392 -4.94 13.60 -14.91
C PRO A 392 -4.33 14.71 -14.05
N LEU A 393 -3.58 15.60 -14.69
CA LEU A 393 -3.05 16.81 -14.06
C LEU A 393 -4.16 17.87 -14.02
N LEU A 394 -4.90 17.87 -12.91
CA LEU A 394 -6.03 18.78 -12.69
C LEU A 394 -5.63 19.89 -11.73
N SER A 395 -6.01 21.13 -12.05
CA SER A 395 -5.84 22.24 -11.12
C SER A 395 -6.63 21.95 -9.83
N PRO A 396 -6.16 22.40 -8.66
CA PRO A 396 -6.88 22.23 -7.40
C PRO A 396 -8.34 22.71 -7.49
N SER A 397 -8.58 23.82 -8.20
CA SER A 397 -9.91 24.38 -8.44
C SER A 397 -10.85 23.47 -9.24
N ALA A 398 -10.34 22.55 -10.06
CA ALA A 398 -11.15 21.59 -10.81
C ALA A 398 -11.60 20.41 -9.94
N LEU A 399 -10.84 20.09 -8.90
CA LEU A 399 -11.13 18.99 -7.97
C LEU A 399 -11.99 19.44 -6.79
N LEU A 400 -12.00 20.74 -6.46
CA LEU A 400 -12.83 21.27 -5.38
C LEU A 400 -14.33 21.10 -5.65
N PRO A 401 -15.13 20.69 -4.65
CA PRO A 401 -16.57 20.56 -4.79
C PRO A 401 -17.25 21.88 -5.16
N THR A 402 -18.25 21.78 -6.05
CA THR A 402 -19.17 22.90 -6.32
C THR A 402 -20.21 23.05 -5.20
N VAL A 403 -20.82 24.23 -5.08
CA VAL A 403 -21.89 24.49 -4.10
C VAL A 403 -23.04 23.48 -4.23
N ALA A 404 -23.40 23.09 -5.47
CA ALA A 404 -24.42 22.09 -5.72
C ALA A 404 -24.04 20.70 -5.16
N SER A 405 -22.78 20.29 -5.31
CA SER A 405 -22.30 19.00 -4.80
C SER A 405 -22.20 18.96 -3.27
N LEU A 406 -21.95 20.10 -2.60
CA LEU A 406 -21.87 20.16 -1.13
C LEU A 406 -23.20 19.76 -0.46
N ALA A 407 -24.35 20.03 -1.11
CA ALA A 407 -25.66 19.79 -0.53
C ALA A 407 -26.16 18.34 -0.68
N THR A 408 -25.64 17.60 -1.66
CA THR A 408 -26.27 16.34 -2.12
C THR A 408 -25.31 15.17 -2.29
N SER A 409 -24.00 15.42 -2.35
CA SER A 409 -23.02 14.37 -2.65
C SER A 409 -22.65 13.56 -1.41
N THR A 410 -22.56 12.25 -1.59
CA THR A 410 -21.98 11.30 -0.63
C THR A 410 -20.50 11.02 -0.92
N ASP A 411 -19.87 11.75 -1.85
CA ASP A 411 -18.46 11.61 -2.17
C ASP A 411 -17.61 11.90 -0.90
N PRO A 412 -16.65 11.01 -0.56
CA PRO A 412 -15.77 11.21 0.60
C PRO A 412 -15.03 12.55 0.61
N ARG A 413 -14.77 13.17 -0.56
CA ARG A 413 -14.14 14.50 -0.72
C ARG A 413 -15.04 15.66 -0.29
N VAL A 414 -16.35 15.42 -0.19
CA VAL A 414 -17.31 16.41 0.32
C VAL A 414 -17.53 16.18 1.80
N ARG A 415 -17.81 14.93 2.18
CA ARG A 415 -18.10 14.54 3.55
C ARG A 415 -17.32 13.28 3.90
N LEU A 416 -16.45 13.41 4.90
CA LEU A 416 -15.69 12.27 5.41
C LEU A 416 -16.66 11.16 5.88
N PRO A 417 -16.44 9.90 5.47
CA PRO A 417 -17.28 8.78 5.89
C PRO A 417 -17.25 8.52 7.41
N THR A 418 -16.18 8.94 8.08
CA THR A 418 -16.00 8.83 9.53
C THR A 418 -15.29 10.08 10.06
N GLU A 419 -15.53 10.40 11.32
CA GLU A 419 -14.76 11.42 12.03
C GLU A 419 -13.31 10.98 12.20
N LEU A 420 -12.40 11.96 12.21
CA LEU A 420 -10.98 11.73 12.45
C LEU A 420 -10.72 11.57 13.96
N ASP A 421 -9.76 10.72 14.29
CA ASP A 421 -9.24 10.56 15.65
C ASP A 421 -7.94 11.35 15.79
N PRO A 422 -7.97 12.50 16.48
CA PRO A 422 -6.79 13.32 16.64
C PRO A 422 -5.76 12.73 17.60
N GLU A 423 -6.21 12.02 18.63
CA GLU A 423 -5.35 11.37 19.63
C GLU A 423 -4.60 10.18 19.02
N ALA A 424 -5.07 9.66 17.88
CA ALA A 424 -4.35 8.64 17.14
C ALA A 424 -2.94 9.09 16.72
N TRP A 425 -2.69 10.40 16.54
CA TRP A 425 -1.36 10.92 16.22
C TRP A 425 -0.33 10.59 17.30
N GLU A 426 -0.64 10.90 18.56
CA GLU A 426 0.25 10.63 19.69
C GLU A 426 0.37 9.12 19.97
N ARG A 427 -0.74 8.38 19.88
CA ARG A 427 -0.75 6.92 20.08
C ARG A 427 0.20 6.20 19.12
N ARG A 428 0.35 6.68 17.88
CA ARG A 428 1.30 6.12 16.90
C ARG A 428 2.75 6.32 17.31
N VAL A 429 3.11 7.51 17.79
CA VAL A 429 4.48 7.77 18.27
C VAL A 429 4.82 6.84 19.44
N ALA A 430 3.88 6.63 20.35
CA ALA A 430 4.04 5.68 21.44
C ALA A 430 4.13 4.22 20.96
N ALA A 431 3.29 3.82 20.00
CA ALA A 431 3.31 2.49 19.41
C ALA A 431 4.66 2.20 18.74
N ARG A 432 5.22 3.14 17.98
CA ARG A 432 6.53 2.98 17.31
C ARG A 432 7.67 2.73 18.29
N ARG A 433 7.68 3.42 19.43
CA ARG A 433 8.68 3.18 20.50
C ARG A 433 8.59 1.76 21.05
N ARG A 434 7.37 1.27 21.24
CA ARG A 434 7.14 -0.10 21.73
C ARG A 434 7.50 -1.15 20.68
N GLU A 435 7.19 -0.90 19.41
CA GLU A 435 7.62 -1.77 18.30
C GLU A 435 9.13 -1.92 18.27
N LEU A 436 9.90 -0.85 18.42
CA LEU A 436 11.37 -0.93 18.47
C LEU A 436 11.86 -1.81 19.62
N LEU A 437 11.31 -1.64 20.82
CA LEU A 437 11.67 -2.45 22.00
C LEU A 437 11.33 -3.93 21.77
N VAL A 438 10.13 -4.22 21.28
CA VAL A 438 9.69 -5.58 20.98
C VAL A 438 10.53 -6.17 19.85
N GLY A 439 10.85 -5.39 18.81
CA GLY A 439 11.66 -5.82 17.67
C GLY A 439 13.06 -6.25 18.09
N TRP A 440 13.74 -5.45 18.91
CA TRP A 440 15.05 -5.80 19.46
C TRP A 440 14.99 -7.01 20.41
N SER A 441 13.97 -7.09 21.26
CA SER A 441 13.75 -8.26 22.12
C SER A 441 13.54 -9.54 21.29
N MET A 442 12.68 -9.48 20.28
CA MET A 442 12.46 -10.61 19.36
C MET A 442 13.75 -10.97 18.62
N PHE A 443 14.50 -9.99 18.13
CA PHE A 443 15.77 -10.22 17.44
C PHE A 443 16.77 -10.96 18.34
N LEU A 444 17.04 -10.42 19.52
CA LEU A 444 18.05 -10.96 20.44
C LEU A 444 17.73 -12.39 20.91
N TRP A 445 16.45 -12.69 21.16
CA TRP A 445 16.03 -14.00 21.70
C TRP A 445 15.59 -15.02 20.66
N SER A 446 15.26 -14.60 19.43
CA SER A 446 14.67 -15.50 18.41
C SER A 446 15.54 -15.67 17.16
N THR A 447 16.71 -15.03 17.08
CA THR A 447 17.63 -15.17 15.93
C THR A 447 18.97 -15.74 16.36
N LYS A 448 19.70 -16.36 15.41
CA LYS A 448 21.03 -16.93 15.68
C LYS A 448 22.03 -15.83 15.99
N GLU A 449 21.96 -14.73 15.24
CA GLU A 449 22.79 -13.54 15.41
C GLU A 449 22.55 -12.91 16.78
N GLY A 450 21.28 -12.79 17.18
CA GLY A 450 20.88 -12.33 18.51
C GLY A 450 21.43 -13.21 19.64
N ALA A 451 21.31 -14.53 19.49
CA ALA A 451 21.86 -15.49 20.45
C ALA A 451 23.38 -15.39 20.56
N SER A 452 24.10 -15.18 19.45
CA SER A 452 25.56 -14.93 19.46
C SER A 452 25.94 -13.65 20.20
N ILE A 453 25.16 -12.57 20.03
CA ILE A 453 25.37 -11.32 20.77
C ILE A 453 25.21 -11.57 22.28
N LEU A 454 24.10 -12.22 22.69
CA LEU A 454 23.84 -12.53 24.10
C LEU A 454 24.93 -13.42 24.71
N ALA A 455 25.38 -14.44 23.99
CA ALA A 455 26.46 -15.32 24.42
C ALA A 455 27.78 -14.55 24.59
N THR A 456 28.10 -13.66 23.66
CA THR A 456 29.32 -12.82 23.73
C THR A 456 29.28 -11.90 24.95
N PHE A 457 28.15 -11.23 25.22
CA PHE A 457 27.99 -10.39 26.41
C PHE A 457 28.10 -11.18 27.71
N LEU A 458 27.55 -12.40 27.75
CA LEU A 458 27.65 -13.28 28.90
C LEU A 458 29.12 -13.68 29.17
N ILE A 459 29.84 -14.10 28.13
CA ILE A 459 31.26 -14.47 28.23
C ILE A 459 32.09 -13.26 28.68
N ALA A 460 31.88 -12.09 28.09
CA ALA A 460 32.59 -10.87 28.46
C ALA A 460 32.32 -10.45 29.92
N SER A 461 31.08 -10.62 30.38
CA SER A 461 30.67 -10.30 31.76
C SER A 461 31.27 -11.27 32.78
N ILE A 462 31.27 -12.57 32.48
CA ILE A 462 31.92 -13.59 33.31
C ILE A 462 33.44 -13.34 33.35
N GLY A 463 34.06 -13.08 32.20
CA GLY A 463 35.49 -12.78 32.10
C GLY A 463 35.86 -11.51 32.86
N GLY A 464 35.09 -10.42 32.69
CA GLY A 464 35.30 -9.16 33.40
C GLY A 464 35.13 -9.30 34.91
N TYR A 465 34.13 -10.06 35.37
CA TYR A 465 33.95 -10.38 36.79
C TYR A 465 35.13 -11.17 37.36
N TRP A 466 35.65 -12.13 36.60
CA TRP A 466 36.79 -12.94 37.02
C TRP A 466 38.07 -12.11 37.11
N VAL A 467 38.33 -11.24 36.12
CA VAL A 467 39.43 -10.28 36.15
C VAL A 467 39.30 -9.34 37.34
N TYR A 468 38.12 -8.76 37.57
CA TYR A 468 37.85 -7.87 38.71
C TYR A 468 38.09 -8.55 40.06
N ARG A 469 37.78 -9.85 40.19
CA ARG A 469 38.06 -10.63 41.41
C ARG A 469 39.51 -11.03 41.59
N SER A 470 40.29 -11.03 40.51
CA SER A 470 41.71 -11.43 40.52
C SER A 470 42.67 -10.26 40.79
N VAL A 471 42.16 -9.03 40.79
CA VAL A 471 42.82 -7.79 41.23
C VAL A 471 42.36 -7.48 42.65
#